data_AF-A0A351XA50-F1
#
_entry.id   AF-A0A351XA50-F1
#
_cell.length_a   1.000
_cell.length_b   1.000
_cell.length_c   1.000
_cell.angle_alpha   90.00
_cell.angle_beta   90.00
_cell.angle_gamma   90.00
#
_symmetry.space_group_name_H-M   'P 1'
#
loop_
_entity.id
_entity.type
_entity.pdbx_description
1 polymer ?
#
loop_
_entity_poly.entity_id
_entity_poly.type
_entity_poly.pdbx_seq_one_letter_code
_entity_poly.pdbx_strand_id
1 'polypeptide(L)'
;IDSATMMNKGLEFIEAKWLFDMPNDDIEIVVHRESVVHSAIVYQDNSMIAQLGVPDMRIPIQYALTYPQRVQSPVKPLSLADYGKLTFFEPDYDTFKCINVCKDAIELGGLHPAAANGANEQSVKL
;
A
#
# COMPACT_ATOMS: atom_id res chain seq x y z
N ILE A 1 -2.85 5.26 -14.08
CA ILE A 1 -4.00 4.41 -14.43
C ILE A 1 -4.23 3.39 -13.32
N ASP A 2 -3.18 2.70 -12.87
CA ASP A 2 -3.29 1.70 -11.79
C ASP A 2 -3.83 2.23 -10.46
N SER A 3 -3.53 3.46 -10.07
CA SER A 3 -4.13 4.07 -8.87
C SER A 3 -5.63 4.31 -9.04
N ALA A 4 -6.09 4.64 -10.26
CA ALA A 4 -7.49 4.89 -10.56
C ALA A 4 -8.32 3.61 -10.63
N THR A 5 -7.71 2.49 -11.03
CA THR A 5 -8.33 1.15 -11.06
C THR A 5 -8.14 0.37 -9.76
N MET A 6 -7.37 0.93 -8.82
CA MET A 6 -6.81 0.27 -7.64
C MET A 6 -5.97 -0.99 -7.93
N MET A 7 -5.57 -1.22 -9.19
CA MET A 7 -4.58 -2.25 -9.53
C MET A 7 -3.26 -2.02 -8.77
N ASN A 8 -2.85 -0.76 -8.60
CA ASN A 8 -1.64 -0.43 -7.83
C ASN A 8 -1.69 -1.03 -6.43
N LYS A 9 -2.86 -0.93 -5.76
CA LYS A 9 -3.02 -1.44 -4.40
C LYS A 9 -3.09 -2.98 -4.38
N GLY A 10 -3.65 -3.60 -5.41
CA GLY A 10 -3.60 -5.05 -5.59
C GLY A 10 -2.17 -5.59 -5.79
N LEU A 11 -1.33 -4.88 -6.54
CA LEU A 11 0.08 -5.22 -6.70
C LEU A 11 0.86 -5.02 -5.39
N GLU A 12 0.59 -3.94 -4.66
CA GLU A 12 1.18 -3.71 -3.33
C GLU A 12 0.74 -4.76 -2.29
N PHE A 13 -0.47 -5.32 -2.40
CA PHE A 13 -0.90 -6.47 -1.58
C PHE A 13 -0.01 -7.69 -1.82
N ILE A 14 0.26 -7.99 -3.10
CA ILE A 14 1.17 -9.07 -3.50
C ILE A 14 2.58 -8.79 -2.98
N GLU A 15 3.07 -7.56 -3.12
CA GLU A 15 4.38 -7.14 -2.63
C GLU A 15 4.50 -7.32 -1.11
N ALA A 16 3.50 -6.87 -0.34
CA ALA A 16 3.50 -6.97 1.11
C ALA A 16 3.57 -8.44 1.59
N LYS A 17 2.82 -9.33 0.93
CA LYS A 17 2.89 -10.78 1.18
C LYS A 17 4.33 -11.30 1.06
N TRP A 18 5.01 -10.97 -0.04
CA TRP A 18 6.35 -11.48 -0.32
C TRP A 18 7.43 -10.79 0.51
N LEU A 19 7.36 -9.47 0.66
CA LEU A 19 8.39 -8.67 1.33
C LEU A 19 8.43 -8.93 2.84
N PHE A 20 7.27 -9.19 3.44
CA PHE A 20 7.12 -9.37 4.89
C PHE A 20 6.76 -10.79 5.30
N ASP A 21 6.69 -11.74 4.35
CA ASP A 21 6.28 -13.13 4.57
C ASP A 21 4.93 -13.25 5.33
N MET A 22 3.94 -12.49 4.87
CA MET A 22 2.63 -12.39 5.52
C MET A 22 1.58 -13.32 4.89
N PRO A 23 0.69 -13.95 5.68
CA PRO A 23 -0.51 -14.60 5.17
C PRO A 23 -1.44 -13.60 4.45
N ASN A 24 -2.20 -14.07 3.45
CA ASN A 24 -3.14 -13.22 2.70
C ASN A 24 -4.21 -12.62 3.62
N ASP A 25 -4.69 -13.42 4.59
CA ASP A 25 -5.75 -13.02 5.53
C ASP A 25 -5.29 -11.98 6.56
N ASP A 26 -3.97 -11.80 6.71
CA ASP A 26 -3.38 -10.83 7.63
C ASP A 26 -3.05 -9.48 6.95
N ILE A 27 -3.43 -9.30 5.68
CA ILE A 27 -3.20 -8.06 4.92
C ILE A 27 -4.56 -7.41 4.63
N GLU A 28 -4.80 -6.24 5.23
CA GLU A 28 -6.01 -5.45 5.01
C GLU A 28 -5.74 -4.28 4.06
N ILE A 29 -6.61 -4.09 3.05
CA ILE A 29 -6.59 -2.90 2.20
C ILE A 29 -7.59 -1.89 2.76
N VAL A 30 -7.09 -0.70 3.11
CA VAL A 30 -7.91 0.41 3.61
C VAL A 30 -7.75 1.63 2.71
N VAL A 31 -8.88 2.26 2.34
CA VAL A 31 -8.90 3.51 1.59
C VAL A 31 -8.72 4.68 2.54
N HIS A 32 -7.58 5.37 2.43
CA HIS A 32 -7.26 6.58 3.17
C HIS A 32 -7.00 7.75 2.20
N ARG A 33 -7.97 8.65 2.06
CA ARG A 33 -7.95 9.69 1.01
C ARG A 33 -6.92 10.79 1.27
N GLU A 34 -6.65 11.09 2.54
CA GLU A 34 -5.71 12.14 2.90
C GLU A 34 -4.24 11.74 2.67
N SER A 35 -3.97 10.43 2.48
CA SER A 35 -2.64 9.88 2.19
C SER A 35 -1.55 10.30 3.18
N VAL A 36 -1.94 10.55 4.43
CA VAL A 36 -1.05 10.89 5.55
C VAL A 36 -0.57 9.66 6.27
N VAL A 37 -1.47 8.71 6.51
CA VAL A 37 -1.12 7.37 7.00
C VAL A 37 -0.71 6.53 5.79
N HIS A 38 0.56 6.17 5.72
CA HIS A 38 1.08 5.44 4.56
C HIS A 38 0.89 3.93 4.65
N SER A 39 0.88 3.38 5.87
CA SER A 39 0.48 2.00 6.23
C SER A 39 0.56 1.84 7.75
N ALA A 40 0.00 0.75 8.27
CA ALA A 40 0.07 0.39 9.68
C ALA A 40 0.32 -1.10 9.87
N ILE A 41 0.88 -1.47 11.02
CA ILE A 41 1.13 -2.85 11.44
C ILE A 41 0.41 -3.07 12.76
N VAL A 42 -0.32 -4.19 12.85
CA VAL A 42 -0.96 -4.66 14.08
C VAL A 42 -0.09 -5.73 14.72
N TYR A 43 0.18 -5.59 16.01
CA TYR A 43 0.96 -6.54 16.80
C TYR A 43 0.05 -7.52 17.54
N GLN A 44 0.63 -8.60 18.07
CA GLN A 44 -0.11 -9.68 18.76
C GLN A 44 -0.89 -9.23 20.00
N ASP A 45 -0.52 -8.09 20.58
CA ASP A 45 -1.24 -7.45 21.69
C ASP A 45 -2.40 -6.54 21.22
N ASN A 46 -2.69 -6.54 19.92
CA ASN A 46 -3.65 -5.67 19.22
C ASN A 46 -3.28 -4.18 19.23
N SER A 47 -2.03 -3.84 19.60
CA SER A 47 -1.53 -2.49 19.38
C SER A 47 -1.21 -2.27 17.90
N MET A 48 -1.40 -1.04 17.43
CA MET A 48 -1.13 -0.66 16.05
C MET A 48 -0.07 0.43 16.00
N ILE A 49 0.92 0.26 15.13
CA ILE A 49 1.89 1.30 14.80
C ILE A 49 1.69 1.69 13.34
N ALA A 50 1.42 2.97 13.11
CA ALA A 50 1.26 3.54 11.79
C ALA A 50 2.40 4.51 11.48
N GLN A 51 2.89 4.47 10.24
CA GLN A 51 3.84 5.48 9.76
C GLN A 51 3.07 6.61 9.09
N LEU A 52 3.26 7.83 9.61
CA LEU A 52 2.63 9.03 9.11
C LEU A 52 3.67 9.97 8.49
N GLY A 53 3.28 10.67 7.42
CA GLY A 53 4.11 11.64 6.73
C GLY A 53 3.28 12.51 5.80
N VAL A 54 3.92 13.55 5.26
CA VAL A 54 3.40 14.17 4.03
C VAL A 54 3.67 13.20 2.86
N PRO A 55 2.79 13.13 1.84
CA PRO A 55 2.96 12.21 0.71
C PRO A 55 4.13 12.63 -0.19
N ASP A 56 5.35 12.32 0.26
CA ASP A 56 6.60 12.72 -0.36
C ASP A 56 7.59 11.55 -0.36
N MET A 57 7.94 11.07 -1.56
CA MET A 57 8.82 9.91 -1.77
C MET A 57 10.23 10.08 -1.20
N ARG A 58 10.67 11.31 -0.90
CA ARG A 58 11.98 11.54 -0.26
C ARG A 58 12.05 10.90 1.12
N ILE A 59 10.93 10.74 1.83
CA ILE A 59 10.90 10.07 3.14
C ILE A 59 11.25 8.57 3.01
N PRO A 60 10.50 7.73 2.26
CA PRO A 60 10.82 6.31 2.14
C PRO A 60 12.15 6.05 1.43
N ILE A 61 12.51 6.83 0.40
CA ILE A 61 13.80 6.67 -0.30
C ILE A 61 14.97 6.93 0.65
N GLN A 62 14.93 8.03 1.43
CA GLN A 62 15.98 8.32 2.39
C GLN A 62 16.08 7.20 3.43
N TYR A 63 14.95 6.74 3.98
CA TYR A 63 14.97 5.70 5.01
C TYR A 63 15.50 4.37 4.50
N ALA A 64 15.18 3.97 3.26
CA ALA A 64 15.74 2.78 2.64
C ALA A 64 17.27 2.84 2.52
N LEU A 65 17.84 4.03 2.25
CA LEU A 65 19.29 4.23 2.13
C LEU A 65 20.01 4.37 3.47
N THR A 66 19.33 4.88 4.50
CA THR A 66 19.95 5.18 5.80
C THR A 66 19.57 4.21 6.91
N TYR A 67 18.71 3.21 6.65
CA TYR A 67 18.29 2.24 7.65
C TYR A 67 19.50 1.58 8.34
N PRO A 68 19.50 1.44 9.69
CA PRO A 68 18.44 1.79 10.63
C PRO A 68 18.47 3.25 11.14
N GLN A 69 19.44 4.05 10.71
CA GLN A 69 19.59 5.43 11.14
C GLN A 69 18.58 6.38 10.47
N ARG A 70 18.28 7.47 11.16
CA ARG A 70 17.50 8.60 10.63
C ARG A 70 18.40 9.82 10.50
N VAL A 71 18.29 10.50 9.36
CA VAL A 71 19.02 11.74 9.08
C VAL A 71 18.04 12.87 8.78
N GLN A 72 18.52 14.10 8.85
CA GLN A 72 17.73 15.28 8.55
C GLN A 72 17.15 15.20 7.13
N SER A 73 15.84 15.40 7.00
CA SER A 73 15.15 15.40 5.71
C SER A 73 14.78 16.84 5.30
N PRO A 74 14.82 17.18 3.99
CA PRO A 74 14.33 18.46 3.48
C PRO A 74 12.79 18.52 3.36
N VAL A 75 12.09 17.44 3.71
CA VAL A 75 10.63 17.34 3.59
C VAL A 75 9.94 18.17 4.69
N LYS A 76 8.83 18.82 4.35
CA LYS A 76 8.04 19.62 5.30
C LYS A 76 7.52 18.74 6.43
N PRO A 77 7.56 19.18 7.70
CA PRO A 77 6.94 18.45 8.80
C PRO A 77 5.43 18.33 8.61
N LEU A 78 4.89 17.17 8.99
CA LEU A 78 3.45 16.93 9.05
C LEU A 78 2.82 17.71 10.21
N SER A 79 1.72 18.42 9.95
CA SER A 79 0.88 19.03 10.98
C SER A 79 -0.50 18.37 10.95
N LEU A 80 -0.82 17.56 11.97
CA LEU A 80 -2.15 16.92 12.05
C LEU A 80 -3.27 17.94 12.22
N ALA A 81 -2.99 19.08 12.87
CA ALA A 81 -3.95 20.17 13.02
C ALA A 81 -4.33 20.79 11.66
N ASP A 82 -3.39 20.85 10.70
CA ASP A 82 -3.66 21.38 9.36
C ASP A 82 -4.58 20.44 8.55
N TYR A 83 -4.48 19.12 8.76
CA TYR A 83 -5.35 18.13 8.10
C TYR A 83 -6.73 18.07 8.76
N GLY A 84 -6.81 18.18 10.09
CA GLY A 84 -8.04 18.23 10.89
C GLY A 84 -8.80 16.89 10.98
N LYS A 85 -8.86 16.11 9.90
CA LYS A 85 -9.53 14.80 9.83
C LYS A 85 -8.70 13.82 9.01
N LEU A 86 -8.69 12.57 9.46
CA LEU A 86 -8.22 11.42 8.69
C LEU A 86 -9.40 10.47 8.52
N THR A 87 -9.62 9.96 7.31
CA THR A 87 -10.74 9.06 7.00
C THR A 87 -10.24 7.72 6.50
N PHE A 88 -10.96 6.65 6.86
CA PHE A 88 -10.62 5.26 6.56
C PHE A 88 -11.90 4.54 6.16
N PHE A 89 -11.84 3.79 5.05
CA PHE A 89 -12.99 3.04 4.51
C PHE A 89 -12.52 1.74 3.88
N GLU A 90 -13.41 0.76 3.81
CA GLU A 90 -13.20 -0.41 2.96
C GLU A 90 -13.19 0.00 1.47
N PRO A 91 -12.39 -0.67 0.62
CA PRO A 91 -12.48 -0.53 -0.82
C PRO A 91 -13.83 -1.01 -1.34
N ASP A 92 -14.33 -0.35 -2.38
CA ASP A 92 -15.46 -0.86 -3.16
C ASP A 92 -14.96 -1.97 -4.11
N TYR A 93 -15.04 -3.22 -3.65
CA TYR A 93 -14.58 -4.38 -4.40
C TYR A 93 -15.44 -4.70 -5.64
N ASP A 94 -16.67 -4.20 -5.72
CA ASP A 94 -17.54 -4.37 -6.89
C ASP A 94 -17.12 -3.43 -8.03
N THR A 95 -16.76 -2.20 -7.68
CA THR A 95 -16.23 -1.20 -8.62
C THR A 95 -14.76 -1.48 -8.99
N PHE A 96 -13.91 -1.73 -7.99
CA PHE A 96 -12.45 -1.86 -8.17
C PHE A 96 -12.00 -3.31 -8.29
N LYS A 97 -12.47 -3.97 -9.36
CA LYS A 97 -12.27 -5.41 -9.61
C LYS A 97 -10.80 -5.84 -9.72
N CYS A 98 -9.89 -4.93 -10.07
CA CYS A 98 -8.47 -5.24 -10.17
C CYS A 98 -7.88 -5.70 -8.83
N ILE A 99 -8.43 -5.26 -7.69
CA ILE A 99 -8.01 -5.75 -6.37
C ILE A 99 -8.29 -7.26 -6.25
N ASN A 100 -9.49 -7.69 -6.65
CA ASN A 100 -9.87 -9.10 -6.61
C ASN A 100 -8.98 -9.95 -7.53
N VAL A 101 -8.67 -9.45 -8.73
CA VAL A 101 -7.74 -10.13 -9.65
C VAL A 101 -6.38 -10.39 -8.99
N CYS A 102 -5.83 -9.42 -8.26
CA CYS A 102 -4.57 -9.60 -7.55
C CYS A 102 -4.70 -10.58 -6.37
N LYS A 103 -5.78 -10.51 -5.59
CA LYS A 103 -6.05 -11.44 -4.48
C LYS A 103 -6.18 -12.88 -4.97
N ASP A 104 -6.92 -13.09 -6.07
CA ASP A 104 -7.07 -14.42 -6.67
C ASP A 104 -5.74 -14.91 -7.24
N ALA A 105 -4.98 -14.04 -7.91
CA ALA A 105 -3.69 -14.42 -8.49
C ALA A 105 -2.68 -14.87 -7.43
N ILE A 106 -2.65 -14.21 -6.27
CA ILE A 106 -1.70 -14.58 -5.22
C ILE A 106 -2.14 -15.79 -4.40
N GLU A 107 -3.44 -16.02 -4.27
CA GLU A 107 -3.99 -17.25 -3.69
C GLU A 107 -3.65 -18.48 -4.56
N LEU A 108 -3.75 -18.34 -5.88
CA LEU A 108 -3.34 -19.40 -6.82
C LEU A 108 -1.81 -19.66 -6.81
N GLY A 109 -1.01 -18.69 -6.35
CA GLY A 109 0.44 -18.80 -6.24
C GLY A 109 1.17 -19.01 -7.56
N GLY A 110 2.40 -19.54 -7.52
CA GLY A 110 3.19 -19.82 -8.71
C GLY A 110 3.42 -18.58 -9.59
N LEU A 111 3.10 -18.68 -10.89
CA LEU A 111 3.32 -17.60 -11.87
C LEU A 111 2.09 -16.68 -12.05
N HIS A 112 0.99 -16.92 -11.34
CA HIS A 112 -0.23 -16.14 -11.52
C HIS A 112 -0.07 -14.65 -11.21
N PRO A 113 0.68 -14.21 -10.15
CA PRO A 113 0.95 -12.79 -9.93
C PRO A 113 1.73 -12.14 -11.08
N ALA A 114 2.71 -12.85 -11.65
CA ALA A 114 3.47 -12.37 -12.80
C ALA A 114 2.61 -12.24 -14.05
N ALA A 115 1.71 -13.21 -14.28
CA ALA A 115 0.73 -13.14 -15.37
C ALA A 115 -0.25 -11.98 -15.20
N ALA A 116 -0.74 -11.73 -13.98
CA ALA A 116 -1.62 -10.60 -13.67
C ALA A 116 -0.92 -9.26 -13.94
N ASN A 117 0.34 -9.10 -13.52
CA ASN A 117 1.14 -7.91 -13.83
C ASN A 117 1.33 -7.74 -15.36
N GLY A 118 1.75 -8.80 -16.05
CA GLY A 118 1.95 -8.74 -17.50
C GLY A 118 0.67 -8.39 -18.28
N ALA A 119 -0.48 -8.93 -17.86
CA ALA A 119 -1.78 -8.58 -18.44
C ALA A 119 -2.16 -7.12 -18.15
N ASN A 120 -1.89 -6.62 -16.94
CA ASN A 120 -2.11 -5.21 -16.59
C ASN A 120 -1.32 -4.27 -17.49
N GLU A 121 -0.02 -4.52 -17.66
CA GLU A 121 0.88 -3.67 -18.46
C GLU A 121 0.41 -3.53 -19.92
N GLN A 122 -0.24 -4.54 -20.48
CA GLN A 122 -0.84 -4.45 -21.81
C GLN A 122 -2.20 -3.75 -21.78
N SER A 123 -3.04 -4.05 -20.77
CA SER A 123 -4.37 -3.46 -20.63
C SER A 123 -4.33 -1.94 -20.44
N VAL A 124 -3.34 -1.44 -19.70
CA VAL A 124 -3.16 0.01 -19.45
C VAL A 124 -2.80 0.80 -20.70
N LYS A 125 -2.26 0.15 -21.75
CA LYS A 125 -1.86 0.80 -23.01
C LYS A 125 -2.99 0.91 -24.03
N LEU A 126 -4.07 0.15 -23.85
CA LEU A 126 -5.24 0.12 -24.73
C LEU A 126 -6.17 1.30 -24.42
#